data_AF-A0A3L7YHB1-F1
#
_entry.id   AF-A0A3L7YHB1-F1
#
_cell.length_a   1.000
_cell.length_b   1.000
_cell.length_c   1.000
_cell.angle_alpha   90.00
_cell.angle_beta   90.00
_cell.angle_gamma   90.00
#
_symmetry.space_group_name_H-M   'P 1'
#
loop_
_entity.id
_entity.type
_entity.pdbx_description
1 polymer ?
#
loop_
_entity_poly.entity_id
_entity_poly.type
_entity_poly.pdbx_seq_one_letter_code
_entity_poly.pdbx_strand_id
1 'polypeptide(L)'
;MAEAELPRHADEQLDQAGLHAALLVEEAVSALPTEPLRIRFAPLVRHAAELRDASGEALRKSAVATRAALGPGDGLADYVESHLAVALREALDEVLRILNRRAANRARPVRRADA
;
A
#
# COMPACT_ATOMS: atom_id res chain seq x y z
N MET A 1 20.75 5.39 -17.63
CA MET A 1 20.00 6.61 -17.30
C MET A 1 18.75 6.16 -16.54
N ALA A 2 18.52 6.68 -15.34
CA ALA A 2 17.33 6.35 -14.57
C ALA A 2 16.13 7.04 -15.25
N GLU A 3 15.22 6.25 -15.82
CA GLU A 3 13.95 6.75 -16.33
C GLU A 3 13.22 7.43 -15.16
N ALA A 4 12.85 8.71 -15.34
CA ALA A 4 12.21 9.49 -14.29
C ALA A 4 10.94 8.77 -13.82
N GLU A 5 10.90 8.44 -12.53
CA GLU A 5 9.74 7.79 -11.94
C GLU A 5 8.52 8.70 -12.09
N LEU A 6 7.51 8.23 -12.82
CA LEU A 6 6.28 8.99 -13.01
C LEU A 6 5.66 9.33 -11.65
N PRO A 7 5.24 10.58 -11.43
CA PRO A 7 4.52 10.97 -10.22
C PRO A 7 3.33 10.03 -9.99
N ARG A 8 3.00 9.76 -8.72
CA ARG A 8 1.86 8.94 -8.35
C ARG A 8 0.56 9.45 -8.99
N HIS A 9 0.29 10.76 -8.85
CA HIS A 9 -0.94 11.39 -9.36
C HIS A 9 -1.03 11.42 -10.89
N ALA A 10 0.00 10.98 -11.62
CA ALA A 10 -0.10 10.79 -13.06
C ALA A 10 -0.88 9.52 -13.44
N ASP A 11 -1.28 8.71 -12.47
CA ASP A 11 -2.04 7.47 -12.65
C ASP A 11 -3.16 7.40 -11.62
N GLU A 12 -4.37 7.70 -12.10
CA GLU A 12 -5.59 7.70 -11.29
C GLU A 12 -5.84 6.35 -10.60
N GLN A 13 -5.47 5.23 -11.22
CA GLN A 13 -5.67 3.92 -10.60
C GLN A 13 -4.76 3.75 -9.38
N LEU A 14 -3.49 4.12 -9.51
CA LEU A 14 -2.55 4.07 -8.39
C LEU A 14 -2.95 5.06 -7.29
N ASP A 15 -3.44 6.24 -7.67
CA ASP A 15 -3.85 7.26 -6.73
C ASP A 15 -5.10 6.83 -5.93
N GLN A 16 -6.14 6.34 -6.61
CA GLN A 16 -7.34 5.82 -5.95
C GLN A 16 -7.02 4.60 -5.07
N ALA A 17 -6.22 3.65 -5.57
CA ALA A 17 -5.85 2.47 -4.81
C ALA A 17 -5.07 2.84 -3.54
N GLY A 18 -4.12 3.77 -3.63
CA GLY A 18 -3.36 4.20 -2.47
C GLY A 18 -4.19 4.98 -1.46
N LEU A 19 -5.09 5.86 -1.92
CA LEU A 19 -6.01 6.58 -1.03
C LEU A 19 -6.94 5.60 -0.31
N HIS A 20 -7.51 4.64 -1.03
CA HIS A 20 -8.39 3.63 -0.45
C HIS A 20 -7.65 2.78 0.61
N ALA A 21 -6.43 2.35 0.32
CA ALA A 21 -5.60 1.63 1.29
C ALA A 21 -5.29 2.49 2.52
N ALA A 22 -4.97 3.77 2.35
CA ALA A 22 -4.71 4.69 3.46
C ALA A 22 -5.93 4.84 4.40
N LEU A 23 -7.13 5.03 3.83
CA LEU A 23 -8.37 5.14 4.60
C LEU A 23 -8.65 3.88 5.41
N LEU A 24 -8.45 2.69 4.82
CA LEU A 24 -8.63 1.42 5.53
C LEU A 24 -7.61 1.22 6.66
N VAL A 25 -6.37 1.72 6.51
CA VAL A 25 -5.39 1.71 7.61
C VAL A 25 -5.83 2.61 8.75
N GLU A 26 -6.27 3.83 8.45
CA GLU A 26 -6.78 4.76 9.46
C GLU A 26 -7.99 4.17 10.20
N GLU A 27 -8.95 3.61 9.46
CA GLU A 27 -10.11 2.92 10.02
C GLU A 27 -9.71 1.75 10.92
N ALA A 28 -8.79 0.89 10.46
CA ALA A 28 -8.32 -0.26 11.22
C ALA A 28 -7.60 0.15 12.53
N VAL A 29 -6.81 1.22 12.51
CA VAL A 29 -6.13 1.74 13.71
C VAL A 29 -7.13 2.40 14.66
N SER A 30 -8.11 3.14 14.14
CA SER A 30 -9.17 3.77 14.94
C SER A 30 -10.13 2.74 15.57
N ALA A 31 -10.34 1.61 14.92
CA ALA A 31 -11.19 0.51 15.40
C ALA A 31 -10.56 -0.31 16.55
N LEU A 32 -9.29 -0.07 16.89
CA LEU A 32 -8.61 -0.84 17.93
C LEU A 32 -9.24 -0.62 19.31
N PRO A 33 -9.56 -1.71 20.04
CA PRO A 33 -10.41 -1.65 21.22
C PRO A 33 -9.71 -1.07 22.45
N THR A 34 -8.38 -1.07 22.50
CA THR A 34 -7.60 -0.69 23.69
C THR A 34 -6.43 0.23 23.37
N GLU A 35 -6.06 1.05 24.36
CA GLU A 35 -4.92 1.98 24.26
C GLU A 35 -3.58 1.28 23.98
N PRO A 36 -3.23 0.15 24.62
CA PRO A 36 -1.99 -0.56 24.32
C PRO A 36 -1.89 -1.02 22.86
N LEU A 37 -3.00 -1.47 22.27
CA LEU A 37 -3.04 -1.85 20.85
C LEU A 37 -2.87 -0.63 19.95
N ARG A 38 -3.54 0.49 20.27
CA ARG A 38 -3.37 1.75 19.52
C ARG A 38 -1.93 2.22 19.54
N ILE A 39 -1.24 2.17 20.68
CA ILE A 39 0.19 2.52 20.79
C ILE A 39 1.05 1.58 19.94
N ARG A 40 0.79 0.27 20.02
CA ARG A 40 1.53 -0.75 19.26
C ARG A 40 1.43 -0.53 17.75
N PHE A 41 0.23 -0.23 17.25
CA PHE A 41 -0.04 -0.05 15.82
C PHE A 41 0.03 1.42 15.37
N ALA A 42 0.33 2.38 16.26
CA ALA A 42 0.51 3.80 15.93
C ALA A 42 1.49 4.06 14.77
N PRO A 43 2.59 3.30 14.58
CA PRO A 43 3.47 3.49 13.43
C PRO A 43 2.76 3.32 12.08
N LEU A 44 1.65 2.58 12.00
CA LEU A 44 0.87 2.42 10.76
C LEU A 44 0.22 3.71 10.28
N VAL A 45 0.01 4.70 11.15
CA VAL A 45 -0.48 6.04 10.76
C VAL A 45 0.49 6.70 9.77
N ARG A 46 1.79 6.50 9.96
CA ARG A 46 2.80 6.96 9.00
C ARG A 46 2.69 6.23 7.68
N HIS A 47 2.42 4.93 7.71
CA HIS A 47 2.20 4.17 6.48
C HIS A 47 0.94 4.65 5.74
N ALA A 48 -0.13 5.04 6.45
CA ALA A 48 -1.31 5.63 5.82
C ALA A 48 -0.98 6.94 5.08
N ALA A 49 -0.19 7.83 5.70
CA ALA A 49 0.28 9.05 5.03
C ALA A 49 1.14 8.73 3.79
N GLU A 50 2.06 7.76 3.89
CA GLU A 50 2.87 7.33 2.74
C GLU A 50 2.03 6.63 1.66
N LEU A 51 1.01 5.86 2.05
CA LEU A 51 0.04 5.25 1.12
C LEU A 51 -0.82 6.29 0.41
N ARG A 52 -1.01 7.49 0.98
CA ARG A 52 -1.74 8.59 0.35
C ARG A 52 -0.84 9.47 -0.52
N ASP A 53 0.37 9.78 -0.05
CA ASP A 53 1.17 10.88 -0.57
C ASP A 53 2.46 10.42 -1.28
N ALA A 54 2.98 9.22 -0.97
CA ALA A 54 4.25 8.75 -1.50
C ALA A 54 4.12 8.15 -2.91
N SER A 55 5.25 8.02 -3.60
CA SER A 55 5.34 7.37 -4.92
C SER A 55 6.47 6.36 -4.97
N GLY A 56 6.44 5.48 -5.98
CA GLY A 56 7.54 4.58 -6.29
C GLY A 56 7.93 3.63 -5.17
N GLU A 57 9.22 3.61 -4.85
CA GLU A 57 9.79 2.70 -3.85
C GLU A 57 9.33 3.01 -2.42
N ALA A 58 9.09 4.28 -2.09
CA ALA A 58 8.55 4.64 -0.77
C ALA A 58 7.14 4.07 -0.60
N LEU A 59 6.26 4.29 -1.59
CA LEU A 59 4.91 3.72 -1.59
C LEU A 59 4.93 2.19 -1.50
N ARG A 60 5.82 1.54 -2.25
CA ARG A 60 6.00 0.07 -2.18
C ARG A 60 6.36 -0.38 -0.77
N LYS A 61 7.34 0.27 -0.12
CA LYS A 61 7.80 -0.10 1.22
C LYS A 61 6.67 0.02 2.25
N SER A 62 5.91 1.10 2.22
CA SER A 62 4.78 1.30 3.14
C SER A 62 3.67 0.27 2.91
N ALA A 63 3.36 -0.06 1.65
CA ALA A 63 2.40 -1.10 1.32
C ALA A 63 2.85 -2.49 1.82
N VAL A 64 4.11 -2.88 1.60
CA VAL A 64 4.67 -4.15 2.08
C VAL A 64 4.71 -4.20 3.61
N ALA A 65 5.17 -3.14 4.27
CA ALA A 65 5.25 -3.08 5.73
C ALA A 65 3.86 -3.18 6.38
N THR A 66 2.87 -2.49 5.82
CA THR A 66 1.47 -2.57 6.28
C THR A 66 0.90 -3.97 6.03
N ARG A 67 1.20 -4.58 4.87
CA ARG A 67 0.75 -5.94 4.55
C ARG A 67 1.34 -6.98 5.51
N ALA A 68 2.60 -6.80 5.92
CA ALA A 68 3.26 -7.63 6.92
C ALA A 68 2.65 -7.46 8.32
N ALA A 69 2.19 -6.27 8.68
CA ALA A 69 1.47 -6.02 9.93
C ALA A 69 0.12 -6.75 10.02
N LEU A 70 -0.43 -7.22 8.88
CA LEU A 70 -1.62 -8.06 8.79
C LEU A 70 -1.29 -9.58 8.78
N GLY A 71 -0.03 -9.94 9.01
CA GLY A 71 0.44 -11.32 9.05
C GLY A 71 -0.17 -12.12 10.20
N PRO A 72 -0.02 -13.46 10.17
CA PRO A 72 -0.57 -14.33 11.20
C PRO A 72 0.19 -14.18 12.52
N GLY A 73 -0.55 -14.26 13.63
CA GLY A 73 0.01 -14.33 14.97
C GLY A 73 0.40 -12.95 15.50
N ASP A 74 -0.54 -12.35 16.23
CA ASP A 74 -0.36 -11.07 16.93
C ASP A 74 -0.26 -9.87 15.96
N GLY A 75 -0.89 -10.01 14.79
CA GLY A 75 -0.99 -8.98 13.75
C GLY A 75 -2.24 -8.12 13.90
N LEU A 76 -2.31 -6.99 13.19
CA LEU A 76 -3.47 -6.09 13.22
C LEU A 76 -4.78 -6.83 12.89
N ALA A 77 -4.71 -7.80 11.98
CA ALA A 77 -5.84 -8.62 11.56
C ALA A 77 -6.49 -9.44 12.70
N ASP A 78 -5.77 -9.69 13.80
CA ASP A 78 -6.29 -10.43 14.96
C ASP A 78 -7.12 -9.53 15.90
N TYR A 79 -7.05 -8.21 15.71
CA TYR A 79 -7.64 -7.20 16.60
C TYR A 79 -8.73 -6.35 15.97
N VAL A 80 -8.95 -6.49 14.66
CA VAL A 80 -9.97 -5.76 13.90
C VAL A 80 -11.02 -6.71 13.34
N GLU A 81 -12.14 -6.16 12.89
CA GLU A 81 -13.18 -6.97 12.26
C GLU A 81 -12.65 -7.69 11.00
N SER A 82 -13.07 -8.95 10.80
CA SER A 82 -12.53 -9.78 9.72
C SER A 82 -12.77 -9.16 8.33
N HIS A 83 -13.90 -8.49 8.13
CA HIS A 83 -14.21 -7.82 6.86
C HIS A 83 -13.24 -6.67 6.57
N LEU A 84 -12.86 -5.91 7.60
CA LEU A 84 -11.90 -4.81 7.50
C LEU A 84 -10.48 -5.32 7.22
N ALA A 85 -10.07 -6.40 7.89
CA ALA A 85 -8.79 -7.04 7.63
C ALA A 85 -8.69 -7.57 6.18
N VAL A 86 -9.76 -8.14 5.64
CA VAL A 86 -9.82 -8.63 4.25
C VAL A 86 -9.75 -7.45 3.27
N ALA A 87 -10.61 -6.43 3.46
CA ALA A 87 -10.63 -5.25 2.61
C ALA A 87 -9.25 -4.56 2.55
N LEU A 88 -8.59 -4.42 3.69
CA LEU A 88 -7.26 -3.82 3.76
C LEU A 88 -6.20 -4.67 3.03
N ARG A 89 -6.26 -6.00 3.14
CA ARG A 89 -5.35 -6.89 2.37
C ARG A 89 -5.56 -6.72 0.87
N GLU A 90 -6.80 -6.71 0.41
CA GLU A 90 -7.14 -6.55 -1.01
C GLU A 90 -6.69 -5.19 -1.54
N ALA A 91 -6.92 -4.12 -0.78
CA ALA A 91 -6.48 -2.77 -1.15
C ALA A 91 -4.95 -2.66 -1.28
N LEU A 92 -4.20 -3.25 -0.33
CA LEU A 92 -2.74 -3.27 -0.39
C LEU A 92 -2.21 -4.12 -1.55
N ASP A 93 -2.82 -5.28 -1.78
CA ASP A 93 -2.45 -6.18 -2.89
C ASP A 93 -2.72 -5.49 -4.25
N GLU A 94 -3.78 -4.69 -4.37
CA GLU A 94 -4.06 -3.89 -5.57
C GLU A 94 -3.00 -2.81 -5.83
N VAL A 95 -2.59 -2.05 -4.79
CA VAL A 95 -1.49 -1.08 -4.90
C VAL A 95 -0.21 -1.77 -5.41
N LEU A 96 0.16 -2.90 -4.80
CA LEU A 96 1.34 -3.66 -5.19
C LEU A 96 1.23 -4.21 -6.61
N ARG A 97 0.05 -4.66 -7.04
CA ARG A 97 -0.22 -5.14 -8.40
C ARG A 97 0.01 -4.03 -9.44
N ILE A 98 -0.49 -2.82 -9.19
CA ILE A 98 -0.29 -1.67 -10.08
C ILE A 98 1.20 -1.30 -10.16
N LEU A 99 1.89 -1.22 -9.01
CA LEU A 99 3.33 -0.93 -8.96
C LEU A 99 4.17 -1.98 -9.70
N ASN A 100 3.84 -3.27 -9.55
CA ASN A 100 4.54 -4.34 -10.23
C ASN A 100 4.30 -4.33 -11.74
N ARG A 101 3.07 -4.02 -12.18
CA ARG A 101 2.76 -3.83 -13.62
C ARG A 101 3.57 -2.67 -14.21
N ARG A 102 3.65 -1.55 -13.51
CA ARG A 102 4.46 -0.39 -13.90
C ARG A 102 5.94 -0.74 -14.00
N ALA A 103 6.48 -1.45 -13.02
CA ALA A 103 7.88 -1.91 -13.05
C ALA A 103 8.16 -2.86 -14.23
N ALA A 104 7.24 -3.79 -14.51
CA ALA A 104 7.35 -4.70 -15.65
C ALA A 104 7.31 -3.97 -16.99
N ASN A 105 6.46 -2.95 -17.13
CA ASN A 105 6.38 -2.13 -18.34
C ASN A 105 7.66 -1.30 -18.57
N ARG A 106 8.28 -0.75 -17.52
CA ARG A 106 9.58 -0.06 -17.62
C ARG A 106 10.73 -1.01 -17.98
N ALA A 107 10.71 -2.23 -17.43
CA ALA A 107 11.75 -3.23 -17.68
C ALA A 107 11.68 -3.86 -19.08
N ARG A 108 10.59 -3.65 -19.83
CA ARG A 108 10.42 -4.23 -21.16
C ARG A 108 11.29 -3.46 -22.16
N PRO A 109 12.29 -4.09 -22.81
CA PRO A 109 13.04 -3.43 -23.86
C PRO A 109 12.07 -3.03 -24.96
N VAL A 110 12.14 -1.78 -25.42
CA VAL A 110 11.47 -1.33 -26.64
C VAL A 110 12.02 -2.19 -27.76
N ARG A 111 11.28 -3.24 -28.14
CA ARG A 111 11.58 -3.96 -29.38
C ARG A 111 11.42 -2.91 -30.48
N ARG A 112 12.56 -2.41 -30.99
CA ARG A 112 12.60 -1.76 -32.29
C ARG A 112 11.98 -2.78 -33.25
N ALA A 113 10.76 -2.50 -33.69
CA ALA A 113 10.26 -3.15 -34.88
C ALA A 113 11.23 -2.74 -35.99
N ASP A 114 11.85 -3.75 -36.60
CA ASP A 114 12.76 -3.61 -37.72
C ASP A 114 12.20 -2.64 -38.77
N ALA A 115 13.04 -1.68 -39.16
CA ALA A 115 12.87 -0.84 -40.34
C ALA A 115 14.05 -1.10 -41.28
#